data_AF-A0AA38GPW1-F1
#
_entry.id   AF-A0AA38GPW1-F1
#
_cell.length_a   1.000
_cell.length_b   1.000
_cell.length_c   1.000
_cell.angle_alpha   90.00
_cell.angle_beta   90.00
_cell.angle_gamma   90.00
#
_symmetry.space_group_name_H-M   'P 1'
#
loop_
_entity.id
_entity.type
_entity.pdbx_description
1 polymer ?
#
loop_
_entity_poly.entity_id
_entity_poly.type
_entity_poly.pdbx_seq_one_letter_code
_entity_poly.pdbx_strand_id
1 'polypeptide(L)' 'AGGNAVGLCGKDGKLITARPTGGDLGFVGEVAHINTSVLKAIVDNGSIPVIASVATDDSGKAYNINVDIVTGEITASL' A
#
# COMPACT_ATOMS: atom_id res chain seq x y z
N ALA A 1 -13.92 -13.76 -20.05
CA ALA A 1 -12.78 -13.04 -19.45
C ALA A 1 -12.95 -13.09 -17.94
N GLY A 2 -11.89 -13.42 -17.20
CA GLY A 2 -11.87 -13.40 -15.73
C GLY A 2 -10.41 -13.41 -15.28
N GLY A 3 -9.90 -12.25 -14.85
CA GLY A 3 -8.53 -12.15 -14.34
C GLY A 3 -8.44 -12.75 -12.94
N ASN A 4 -7.34 -13.45 -12.64
CA ASN A 4 -7.06 -13.96 -11.30
C ASN A 4 -6.57 -12.81 -10.40
N ALA A 5 -7.50 -12.10 -9.76
CA ALA A 5 -7.19 -10.91 -8.97
C ALA A 5 -7.06 -11.23 -7.47
N VAL A 6 -6.11 -10.57 -6.80
CA VAL A 6 -5.91 -10.66 -5.34
C VAL A 6 -6.01 -9.27 -4.73
N GLY A 7 -6.97 -9.08 -3.84
CA GLY A 7 -7.19 -7.82 -3.13
C GLY A 7 -6.26 -7.66 -1.92
N LEU A 8 -5.66 -6.48 -1.78
CA LEU A 8 -4.73 -6.10 -0.72
C LEU A 8 -5.00 -4.67 -0.26
N CYS A 9 -4.50 -4.31 0.91
CA CYS A 9 -4.24 -2.94 1.33
C CYS A 9 -2.78 -2.77 1.77
N GLY A 10 -2.37 -1.54 2.08
CA GLY A 10 -1.00 -1.25 2.51
C GLY A 10 -0.55 -2.02 3.76
N LYS A 11 -1.48 -2.44 4.63
CA LYS A 11 -1.15 -3.26 5.80
C LYS A 11 -0.68 -4.68 5.44
N ASP A 12 -1.21 -5.24 4.35
CA ASP A 12 -0.96 -6.65 3.99
C ASP A 12 0.49 -6.84 3.60
N GLY A 13 1.19 -7.76 4.27
CA GLY A 13 2.62 -7.97 4.08
C GLY A 13 3.49 -6.74 4.40
N LYS A 14 2.96 -5.74 5.12
CA LYS A 14 3.57 -4.41 5.29
C LYS A 14 3.88 -3.73 3.96
N LEU A 15 3.05 -3.93 2.94
CA LEU A 15 3.21 -3.36 1.61
C LEU A 15 3.50 -1.85 1.64
N ILE A 16 2.76 -1.12 2.48
CA ILE A 16 2.95 0.31 2.73
C ILE A 16 3.02 0.52 4.24
N THR A 17 4.12 1.09 4.71
CA THR A 17 4.21 1.65 6.07
C THR A 17 3.82 3.12 6.00
N ALA A 18 2.81 3.51 6.76
CA ALA A 18 2.34 4.88 6.81
C ALA A 18 3.09 5.70 7.86
N ARG A 19 3.10 7.01 7.69
CA ARG A 19 3.38 7.97 8.75
C ARG A 19 2.31 9.07 8.73
N PRO A 20 2.01 9.73 9.85
CA PRO A 20 1.11 10.88 9.85
C PRO A 20 1.63 11.97 8.92
N THR A 21 0.74 12.57 8.14
CA THR A 21 1.06 13.79 7.39
C THR A 21 1.17 14.97 8.36
N GLY A 22 1.94 15.99 8.01
CA GLY A 22 2.02 17.21 8.80
C GLY A 22 0.67 17.96 8.83
N GLY A 23 0.20 18.33 10.03
CA GLY A 23 -1.06 19.06 10.22
C GLY A 23 -2.15 18.23 10.93
N ASP A 24 -3.24 18.89 11.31
CA ASP A 24 -4.38 18.25 12.01
C ASP A 24 -5.41 17.72 11.01
N LEU A 25 -5.03 16.67 10.28
CA LEU A 25 -5.89 16.00 9.29
C LEU A 25 -6.43 14.65 9.79
N GLY A 26 -6.26 14.34 11.07
CA GLY A 26 -6.76 13.09 11.68
C GLY A 26 -6.03 11.84 11.18
N PHE A 27 -6.70 11.03 10.37
CA PHE A 27 -6.22 9.73 9.86
C PHE A 27 -5.68 9.82 8.42
N VAL A 28 -5.17 10.99 8.02
CA VAL A 28 -4.47 11.16 6.73
C VAL A 28 -2.98 10.93 6.94
N GLY A 29 -2.38 10.14 6.06
CA GLY A 29 -0.97 9.79 6.15
C GLY A 29 -0.21 9.94 4.83
N GLU A 30 1.10 9.78 4.95
CA GLU A 30 2.07 9.71 3.87
C GLU A 30 2.74 8.33 3.85
N VAL A 31 3.37 8.00 2.73
CA VAL A 31 4.20 6.79 2.62
C VAL A 31 5.52 7.03 3.37
N ALA A 32 5.81 6.17 4.33
CA ALA A 32 7.12 6.11 4.99
C ALA A 32 8.03 5.06 4.34
N HIS A 33 7.46 3.94 3.91
CA HIS A 33 8.20 2.85 3.29
C HIS A 33 7.28 1.97 2.42
N ILE A 34 7.83 1.40 1.36
CA ILE A 34 7.17 0.41 0.49
C ILE A 34 7.93 -0.92 0.54
N ASN A 35 7.20 -2.01 0.81
CA ASN A 35 7.72 -3.37 0.73
C ASN A 35 7.06 -4.13 -0.43
N THR A 36 7.80 -4.35 -1.51
CA THR A 36 7.27 -4.99 -2.73
C THR A 36 7.24 -6.53 -2.68
N SER A 37 7.71 -7.17 -1.60
CA SER A 37 7.81 -8.64 -1.52
C SER A 37 6.47 -9.35 -1.77
N VAL A 38 5.37 -8.87 -1.17
CA VAL A 38 4.03 -9.45 -1.37
C VAL A 38 3.52 -9.26 -2.81
N LEU A 39 3.83 -8.12 -3.44
CA LEU A 39 3.45 -7.86 -4.83
C LEU A 39 4.20 -8.80 -5.77
N LYS A 40 5.51 -8.95 -5.59
CA LYS A 40 6.34 -9.86 -6.38
C LYS A 40 5.81 -11.29 -6.30
N ALA A 41 5.50 -11.78 -5.09
CA ALA A 41 4.93 -13.11 -4.91
C ALA A 41 3.59 -13.33 -5.64
N ILE A 42 2.71 -12.31 -5.65
CA ILE A 42 1.40 -12.39 -6.32
C ILE A 42 1.58 -12.38 -7.85
N VAL A 43 2.44 -11.50 -8.36
CA VAL A 43 2.74 -11.39 -9.79
C VAL A 43 3.43 -12.66 -10.29
N ASP A 44 4.40 -13.20 -9.55
CA ASP A 44 5.11 -14.43 -9.88
C ASP A 44 4.16 -15.65 -9.93
N ASN A 45 3.06 -15.61 -9.18
CA ASN A 45 1.98 -16.59 -9.22
C ASN A 45 0.93 -16.31 -10.32
N GLY A 46 1.24 -15.41 -11.28
CA GLY A 46 0.36 -15.08 -12.40
C GLY A 46 -0.95 -14.39 -11.98
N SER A 47 -0.99 -13.79 -10.79
CA SER A 47 -2.17 -13.10 -10.25
C SER A 47 -2.03 -11.57 -10.39
N ILE A 48 -3.16 -10.87 -10.46
CA ILE A 48 -3.24 -9.41 -10.60
C ILE A 48 -3.47 -8.79 -9.22
N PRO A 49 -2.51 -8.07 -8.62
CA PRO A 49 -2.73 -7.39 -7.36
C PRO A 49 -3.68 -6.19 -7.53
N VAL A 50 -4.66 -6.07 -6.63
CA VAL A 50 -5.59 -4.94 -6.54
C VAL A 50 -5.43 -4.32 -5.16
N ILE A 51 -4.94 -3.08 -5.10
CA ILE A 51 -4.42 -2.48 -3.86
C ILE A 51 -5.30 -1.29 -3.43
N ALA A 52 -5.77 -1.32 -2.19
CA ALA A 52 -6.41 -0.17 -1.52
C ALA A 52 -5.36 0.72 -0.85
N SER A 53 -5.54 2.05 -0.90
CA SER A 53 -4.60 3.07 -0.40
C SER A 53 -4.64 3.33 1.11
N VAL A 54 -5.11 2.35 1.88
CA VAL A 54 -5.10 2.39 3.36
C VAL A 54 -3.89 1.60 3.86
N ALA A 55 -3.13 2.20 4.76
CA ALA A 55 -1.90 1.62 5.31
C ALA A 55 -1.83 1.84 6.82
N THR A 56 -0.90 1.17 7.50
CA THR A 56 -0.68 1.38 8.94
C THR A 56 0.72 1.87 9.23
N ASP A 57 0.86 2.67 10.28
CA ASP A 57 2.18 2.93 10.87
C ASP A 57 2.69 1.71 11.67
N ASP A 58 3.89 1.82 12.24
CA ASP A 58 4.49 0.75 13.06
C ASP A 58 3.72 0.45 14.36
N SER A 59 2.85 1.36 14.80
CA SER A 59 1.96 1.14 15.96
C SER A 59 0.66 0.41 15.58
N GLY A 60 0.43 0.20 14.28
CA GLY A 60 -0.80 -0.40 13.75
C GLY A 60 -1.94 0.60 13.55
N LYS A 61 -1.71 1.90 13.71
CA LYS A 61 -2.72 2.93 13.45
C LYS A 61 -2.89 3.09 11.95
N ALA A 62 -4.15 3.06 11.49
CA ALA A 62 -4.49 3.14 10.09
C ALA A 62 -4.53 4.59 9.59
N TYR A 63 -4.08 4.77 8.35
CA TYR A 63 -4.07 6.05 7.65
C TYR A 63 -4.57 5.87 6.21
N ASN A 64 -5.33 6.85 5.74
CA ASN A 64 -5.69 7.00 4.35
C ASN A 64 -4.60 7.82 3.64
N ILE A 65 -4.05 7.27 2.57
CA ILE A 65 -3.00 7.91 1.76
C ILE A 65 -3.61 8.25 0.40
N ASN A 66 -3.19 9.38 -0.17
CA ASN A 66 -3.56 9.76 -1.53
C ASN A 66 -3.12 8.64 -2.53
N VAL A 67 -4.04 8.20 -3.39
CA VAL A 67 -3.81 7.06 -4.30
C VAL A 67 -2.78 7.36 -5.40
N ASP A 68 -2.66 8.60 -5.85
CA ASP A 68 -1.65 9.00 -6.84
C ASP A 68 -0.24 8.89 -6.24
N ILE A 69 -0.09 9.30 -4.97
CA ILE A 69 1.15 9.11 -4.21
C ILE A 69 1.46 7.63 -4.04
N VAL A 70 0.49 6.82 -3.58
CA VAL A 70 0.67 5.37 -3.43
C VAL A 70 1.12 4.73 -4.73
N THR A 71 0.49 5.09 -5.85
CA THR A 71 0.82 4.56 -7.18
C THR A 71 2.23 4.95 -7.60
N GLY A 72 2.63 6.21 -7.41
CA GLY A 72 3.97 6.69 -7.70
C GLY A 72 5.05 5.98 -6.88
N GLU A 73 4.84 5.84 -5.57
CA GLU A 73 5.78 5.19 -4.65
C GLU A 73 5.93 3.69 -4.94
N ILE A 74 4.83 2.97 -5.22
CA ILE A 74 4.89 1.56 -5.62
C ILE A 74 5.65 1.41 -6.94
N THR A 75 5.35 2.26 -7.93
CA THR A 75 6.03 2.23 -9.23
C THR A 75 7.52 2.49 -9.10
N ALA A 76 7.92 3.45 -8.25
CA ALA A 76 9.33 3.75 -7.99
C ALA A 76 10.07 2.64 -7.20
N SER A 77 9.34 1.78 -6.48
CA SER A 77 9.89 0.72 -5.62
C SER A 77 9.96 -0.66 -6.30
N LEU A 78 9.42 -0.80 -7.52
CA LEU A 78 9.45 -2.01 -8.33
C LEU A 78 10.66 -2.02 -9.26
#